data_AF-U4R5Q0-F1
#
_entry.id   AF-U4R5Q0-F1
#
_cell.length_a   1.000
_cell.length_b   1.000
_cell.length_c   1.000
_cell.angle_alpha   90.00
_cell.angle_beta   90.00
_cell.angle_gamma   90.00
#
_symmetry.space_group_name_H-M   'P 1'
#
loop_
_entity.id
_entity.type
_entity.pdbx_description
1 polymer ?
#
loop_
_entity_poly.entity_id
_entity_poly.type
_entity_poly.pdbx_seq_one_letter_code
_entity_poly.pdbx_strand_id
1 'polypeptide(L)'
;MRYKNRQVEGFSVGVELGEAKIGNKLQDFKDNERLVANRLRKHGIHGWNFIEAPIDDLVVINPNSNNLEDVNNLYSKVKEVFENVSIQVLYADFDEKGHNLEDIYESLEEQLFTAE
;
A
#
# COMPACT_ATOMS: atom_id res chain seq x y z
N MET A 1 0.50 -13.24 11.69
CA MET A 1 1.75 -13.89 12.15
C MET A 1 2.58 -12.84 12.88
N ARG A 2 3.02 -13.07 14.13
CA ARG A 2 3.74 -12.07 14.93
C ARG A 2 5.24 -12.42 14.97
N TYR A 3 6.10 -11.49 14.62
CA TYR A 3 7.56 -11.63 14.72
C TYR A 3 8.13 -10.39 15.42
N LYS A 4 8.75 -10.58 16.60
CA LYS A 4 9.13 -9.48 17.50
C LYS A 4 7.91 -8.61 17.85
N ASN A 5 8.08 -7.29 17.85
CA ASN A 5 6.99 -6.34 18.05
C ASN A 5 6.25 -6.00 16.76
N ARG A 6 6.24 -6.90 15.77
CA ARG A 6 5.52 -6.71 14.51
C ARG A 6 4.47 -7.77 14.30
N GLN A 7 3.31 -7.36 13.80
CA GLN A 7 2.24 -8.25 13.34
C GLN A 7 1.99 -8.01 11.86
N VAL A 8 1.90 -9.08 11.08
CA VAL A 8 1.39 -8.98 9.70
C VAL A 8 -0.10 -8.67 9.75
N GLU A 9 -0.48 -7.52 9.20
CA GLU A 9 -1.87 -7.03 9.10
C GLU A 9 -2.49 -7.36 7.75
N GLY A 10 -1.67 -7.48 6.70
CA GLY A 10 -2.18 -7.79 5.37
C GLY A 10 -1.08 -7.91 4.33
N PHE A 11 -1.53 -8.09 3.10
CA PHE A 11 -0.68 -8.19 1.93
C PHE A 11 -1.25 -7.30 0.83
N SER A 12 -0.37 -6.69 0.05
CA SER A 12 -0.72 -5.86 -1.08
C SER A 12 0.19 -6.15 -2.27
N VAL A 13 -0.17 -5.64 -3.44
CA VAL A 13 0.65 -5.76 -4.66
C VAL A 13 1.32 -4.42 -4.91
N GLY A 14 2.65 -4.39 -4.85
CA GLY A 14 3.45 -3.22 -5.20
C GLY A 14 3.81 -3.21 -6.68
N VAL A 15 3.72 -2.04 -7.30
CA VAL A 15 4.16 -1.76 -8.67
C VAL A 15 5.21 -0.67 -8.64
N GLU A 16 6.41 -0.98 -9.11
CA GLU A 16 7.48 0.01 -9.26
C GLU A 16 7.40 0.64 -10.66
N LEU A 17 7.12 1.94 -10.71
CA LEU A 17 6.88 2.66 -11.96
C LEU A 17 8.17 3.01 -12.71
N GLY A 18 9.30 3.18 -12.01
CA GLY A 18 10.57 3.58 -12.61
C GLY A 18 10.42 4.83 -13.49
N GLU A 19 10.80 4.73 -14.76
CA GLU A 19 10.70 5.83 -15.75
C GLU A 19 9.25 6.19 -16.12
N ALA A 20 8.25 5.35 -15.80
CA ALA A 20 6.85 5.61 -16.09
C ALA A 20 6.15 6.54 -15.08
N LYS A 21 6.87 7.03 -14.05
CA LYS A 21 6.32 7.95 -13.04
C LYS A 21 6.01 9.33 -13.62
N ILE A 22 4.96 9.96 -13.11
CA ILE A 22 4.43 11.23 -13.64
C ILE A 22 4.99 12.46 -12.90
N GLY A 23 5.68 12.28 -11.77
CA GLY A 23 6.42 13.37 -11.10
C GLY A 23 6.85 13.06 -9.66
N ASN A 24 7.24 14.10 -8.91
CA ASN A 24 7.82 14.01 -7.55
C ASN A 24 7.12 14.93 -6.52
N LYS A 25 5.90 15.42 -6.82
CA LYS A 25 5.08 16.26 -5.93
C LYS A 25 3.83 15.51 -5.48
N LEU A 26 3.16 16.00 -4.43
CA LEU A 26 1.94 15.39 -3.90
C LEU A 26 0.83 15.19 -4.95
N GLN A 27 0.68 16.13 -5.88
CA GLN A 27 -0.27 16.02 -6.99
C GLN A 27 0.11 14.88 -7.96
N ASP A 28 1.41 14.60 -8.11
CA ASP A 28 1.96 13.60 -9.02
C ASP A 28 1.77 12.18 -8.46
N PHE A 29 1.78 11.98 -7.13
CA PHE A 29 1.40 10.70 -6.50
C PHE A 29 -0.01 10.26 -6.92
N LYS A 30 -0.97 11.18 -6.87
CA LYS A 30 -2.35 10.90 -7.33
C LYS A 30 -2.43 10.58 -8.81
N ASP A 31 -1.54 11.16 -9.61
CA ASP A 31 -1.47 10.87 -11.04
C ASP A 31 -0.83 9.49 -11.30
N ASN A 32 0.14 9.07 -10.49
CA ASN A 32 0.67 7.71 -10.49
C ASN A 32 -0.40 6.66 -10.08
N GLU A 33 -1.19 6.93 -9.03
CA GLU A 33 -2.33 6.10 -8.64
C GLU A 33 -3.33 5.93 -9.79
N ARG A 34 -3.69 7.05 -10.43
CA ARG A 34 -4.61 7.06 -11.58
C ARG A 34 -4.03 6.34 -12.79
N LEU A 35 -2.74 6.51 -13.08
CA LEU A 35 -2.05 5.81 -14.16
C LEU A 35 -2.18 4.30 -13.97
N VAL A 36 -1.85 3.81 -12.77
CA VAL A 36 -1.93 2.38 -12.45
C VAL A 36 -3.38 1.89 -12.53
N ALA A 37 -4.31 2.59 -11.87
CA ALA A 37 -5.73 2.24 -11.90
C ALA A 37 -6.29 2.14 -13.32
N ASN A 38 -5.97 3.10 -14.19
CA ASN A 38 -6.44 3.13 -15.57
C ASN A 38 -5.84 2.00 -16.41
N ARG A 39 -4.53 1.71 -16.24
CA ARG A 39 -3.88 0.58 -16.94
C ARG A 39 -4.50 -0.75 -16.54
N LEU A 40 -4.72 -0.98 -15.25
CA LEU A 40 -5.35 -2.23 -14.78
C LEU A 40 -6.78 -2.38 -15.31
N ARG A 41 -7.60 -1.32 -15.24
CA ARG A 41 -8.96 -1.32 -15.78
C ARG A 41 -8.99 -1.58 -17.29
N LYS A 42 -8.06 -1.00 -18.04
CA LYS A 42 -7.94 -1.22 -19.50
C LYS A 42 -7.68 -2.70 -19.83
N HIS A 43 -7.03 -3.43 -18.93
CA HIS A 43 -6.76 -4.87 -19.06
C HIS A 43 -7.83 -5.74 -18.38
N GLY A 44 -8.96 -5.18 -17.95
CA GLY A 44 -10.06 -5.92 -17.32
C GLY A 44 -9.72 -6.50 -15.95
N ILE A 45 -8.62 -6.05 -15.34
CA ILE A 45 -8.27 -6.43 -13.98
C ILE A 45 -9.14 -5.58 -13.06
N HIS A 46 -9.77 -6.24 -12.09
CA HIS A 46 -10.59 -5.63 -11.04
C HIS A 46 -10.35 -6.43 -9.74
N GLY A 47 -10.89 -5.95 -8.60
CA GLY A 47 -10.79 -6.69 -7.33
C GLY A 47 -9.78 -6.13 -6.33
N TRP A 48 -9.41 -4.86 -6.47
CA TRP A 48 -8.68 -4.10 -5.45
C TRP A 48 -9.61 -3.09 -4.77
N ASN A 49 -9.34 -2.81 -3.50
CA ASN A 49 -10.12 -1.89 -2.67
C ASN A 49 -9.67 -0.45 -2.94
N PHE A 50 -8.36 -0.21 -2.85
CA PHE A 50 -7.75 1.08 -3.13
C PHE A 50 -6.37 0.92 -3.77
N ILE A 51 -5.91 2.01 -4.37
CA ILE A 51 -4.57 2.16 -4.94
C ILE A 51 -4.00 3.44 -4.37
N GLU A 52 -2.78 3.37 -3.85
CA GLU A 52 -2.09 4.48 -3.20
C GLU A 52 -0.63 4.53 -3.67
N ALA A 53 -0.08 5.72 -3.84
CA ALA A 53 1.34 5.92 -4.12
C ALA A 53 2.05 6.45 -2.85
N PRO A 54 2.54 5.56 -1.96
CA PRO A 54 3.18 5.99 -0.71
C PRO A 54 4.52 6.71 -0.92
N ILE A 55 5.21 6.46 -2.03
CA ILE A 55 6.47 7.10 -2.43
C ILE A 55 6.54 7.24 -3.96
N ASP A 56 7.54 7.99 -4.46
CA ASP A 56 7.57 8.52 -5.85
C ASP A 56 7.48 7.45 -6.94
N ASP A 57 8.05 6.28 -6.69
CA ASP A 57 8.20 5.21 -7.66
C ASP A 57 7.40 3.95 -7.32
N LEU A 58 6.75 3.89 -6.15
CA LEU A 58 5.98 2.73 -5.70
C LEU A 58 4.50 3.06 -5.64
N VAL A 59 3.70 2.26 -6.33
CA VAL A 59 2.24 2.26 -6.19
C VAL A 59 1.81 0.95 -5.55
N VAL A 60 1.07 1.04 -4.46
CA VAL A 60 0.53 -0.09 -3.71
C VAL A 60 -0.94 -0.29 -4.10
N ILE A 61 -1.26 -1.50 -4.51
CA ILE A 61 -2.60 -1.94 -4.85
C ILE A 61 -3.08 -2.85 -3.71
N ASN A 62 -4.05 -2.37 -2.94
CA ASN A 62 -4.62 -3.15 -1.84
C ASN A 62 -5.75 -4.06 -2.36
N PRO A 63 -5.65 -5.39 -2.25
CA PRO A 63 -6.71 -6.31 -2.67
C PRO A 63 -7.99 -6.16 -1.84
N ASN A 64 -9.12 -6.63 -2.35
CA ASN A 64 -10.38 -6.67 -1.59
C ASN A 64 -10.38 -7.66 -0.40
N SER A 65 -9.32 -8.43 -0.25
CA SER A 65 -9.22 -9.55 0.68
C SER A 65 -7.80 -9.64 1.22
N ASN A 66 -7.68 -9.92 2.52
CA ASN A 66 -6.39 -10.17 3.17
C ASN A 66 -5.92 -11.63 3.01
N ASN A 67 -6.64 -12.46 2.24
CA ASN A 67 -6.22 -13.80 1.92
C ASN A 67 -5.07 -13.78 0.89
N LEU A 68 -3.99 -14.49 1.22
CA LEU A 68 -2.81 -14.63 0.38
C LEU A 68 -3.11 -15.22 -1.01
N GLU A 69 -4.11 -16.09 -1.15
CA GLU A 69 -4.51 -16.65 -2.44
C GLU A 69 -5.06 -15.56 -3.38
N ASP A 70 -5.93 -14.69 -2.86
CA ASP A 70 -6.49 -13.57 -3.62
C ASP A 70 -5.41 -12.56 -4.00
N VAL A 71 -4.47 -12.30 -3.08
CA VAL A 71 -3.31 -11.44 -3.33
C VAL A 71 -2.42 -12.02 -4.44
N ASN A 72 -2.14 -13.32 -4.41
CA ASN A 72 -1.34 -14.01 -5.43
C ASN A 72 -2.03 -13.99 -6.80
N ASN A 73 -3.36 -14.14 -6.83
CA ASN A 73 -4.16 -14.04 -8.04
C ASN A 73 -4.12 -12.62 -8.62
N LEU A 74 -4.23 -11.60 -7.77
CA LEU A 74 -4.09 -10.20 -8.19
C LEU A 74 -2.67 -9.91 -8.70
N TYR A 75 -1.64 -10.34 -7.95
CA TYR A 75 -0.23 -10.21 -8.33
C TYR A 75 0.03 -10.75 -9.73
N SER A 76 -0.44 -11.97 -10.01
CA SER A 76 -0.23 -12.63 -11.29
C SER A 76 -0.81 -11.82 -12.45
N LYS A 77 -2.01 -11.25 -12.28
CA LYS A 77 -2.65 -10.39 -13.28
C LYS A 77 -1.93 -9.05 -13.43
N VAL A 78 -1.54 -8.41 -12.32
CA VAL A 78 -0.82 -7.13 -12.34
C VAL A 78 0.52 -7.27 -13.05
N LYS A 79 1.21 -8.40 -12.88
CA LYS A 79 2.46 -8.74 -13.56
C LYS A 79 2.35 -8.89 -15.08
N GLU A 80 1.15 -9.12 -15.62
CA GLU A 80 0.92 -9.10 -17.06
C GLU A 80 0.88 -7.67 -17.64
N VAL A 81 0.68 -6.66 -16.78
CA VAL A 81 0.54 -5.24 -17.15
C VAL A 81 1.78 -4.42 -16.82
N PHE A 82 2.51 -4.82 -15.78
CA PHE A 82 3.69 -4.11 -15.26
C PHE A 82 4.87 -5.06 -15.11
N GLU A 83 6.06 -4.55 -15.42
CA GLU A 83 7.30 -5.33 -15.38
C GLU A 83 7.78 -5.58 -13.94
N ASN A 84 7.79 -4.52 -13.13
CA ASN A 84 8.32 -4.55 -11.76
C ASN A 84 7.17 -4.62 -10.75
N VAL A 85 6.85 -5.84 -10.32
CA VAL A 85 5.74 -6.13 -9.42
C VAL A 85 6.23 -7.00 -8.26
N SER A 86 5.83 -6.65 -7.05
CA SER A 86 6.18 -7.36 -5.81
C SER A 86 4.96 -7.56 -4.91
N ILE A 87 5.02 -8.55 -4.03
CA ILE A 87 4.06 -8.66 -2.92
C ILE A 87 4.64 -7.89 -1.75
N GLN A 88 3.88 -6.92 -1.27
CA GLN A 88 4.20 -6.11 -0.12
C GLN A 88 3.49 -6.67 1.11
N VAL A 89 4.19 -6.73 2.23
CA VAL A 89 3.64 -7.18 3.51
C VAL A 89 3.40 -5.96 4.37
N LEU A 90 2.15 -5.77 4.81
CA LEU A 90 1.77 -4.70 5.72
C LEU A 90 1.97 -5.18 7.15
N TYR A 91 2.70 -4.40 7.94
CA TYR A 91 2.97 -4.69 9.35
C TYR A 91 2.37 -3.61 10.24
N ALA A 92 1.73 -4.03 11.33
CA ALA A 92 1.54 -3.18 12.51
C ALA A 92 2.75 -3.35 13.43
N ASP A 93 3.29 -2.23 13.89
CA ASP A 93 4.36 -2.16 14.88
C ASP A 93 3.77 -1.92 16.27
N PHE A 94 4.38 -2.53 17.29
CA PHE A 94 3.95 -2.45 18.68
C PHE A 94 5.10 -2.00 19.60
N ASP A 95 4.78 -1.36 20.71
CA ASP A 95 5.76 -1.10 21.78
C ASP A 95 6.07 -2.39 22.59
N GLU A 96 6.98 -2.29 23.56
CA GLU A 96 7.32 -3.41 24.47
C GLU A 96 6.16 -3.84 25.36
N LYS A 97 5.15 -2.98 25.55
CA LYS A 97 3.94 -3.25 26.33
C LYS A 97 2.81 -3.82 25.47
N GLY A 98 3.01 -3.93 24.16
CA GLY A 98 2.05 -4.48 23.20
C GLY A 98 0.99 -3.48 22.73
N HIS A 99 1.18 -2.18 22.91
CA HIS A 99 0.33 -1.15 22.32
C HIS A 99 0.71 -0.93 20.85
N ASN A 100 -0.28 -0.71 19.98
CA ASN A 100 -0.03 -0.35 18.59
C ASN A 100 0.64 1.03 18.55
N LEU A 101 1.74 1.16 17.79
CA LEU A 101 2.45 2.43 17.67
C LEU A 101 1.64 3.49 16.92
N GLU A 102 0.80 3.10 15.96
CA GLU A 102 -0.07 4.02 15.23
C GLU A 102 -1.05 4.72 16.18
N ASP A 103 -1.76 3.96 17.01
CA ASP A 103 -2.65 4.50 18.05
C ASP A 103 -1.90 5.44 19.02
N ILE A 104 -0.65 5.11 19.37
CA ILE A 104 0.18 5.96 20.22
C ILE A 104 0.50 7.28 19.52
N TYR A 105 0.87 7.24 18.24
CA TYR A 105 1.19 8.45 17.47
C TYR A 105 -0.03 9.34 17.30
N GLU A 106 -1.19 8.77 16.94
CA GLU A 106 -2.45 9.52 16.82
C GLU A 106 -2.80 10.22 18.14
N SER A 107 -2.69 9.52 19.27
CA SER A 107 -2.97 10.11 20.59
C SER A 107 -2.00 11.24 20.95
N LEU A 108 -0.73 11.13 20.57
CA LEU A 108 0.27 12.19 20.79
C LEU A 108 0.01 13.41 19.90
N GLU A 109 -0.40 13.21 18.65
CA GLU A 109 -0.80 14.30 17.76
C GLU A 109 -2.03 15.04 18.32
N GLU A 110 -3.07 14.33 18.74
CA GLU A 110 -4.26 14.95 19.35
C GLU A 110 -3.91 15.79 20.59
N GLN A 111 -2.99 15.31 21.44
CA GLN A 111 -2.51 16.06 22.60
C GLN A 111 -1.73 17.31 22.21
N LEU A 112 -0.93 17.25 21.14
CA LEU A 112 -0.20 18.40 20.61
C LEU A 112 -1.14 19.46 20.03
N PHE A 113 -2.24 19.05 19.38
CA PHE A 113 -3.22 19.97 18.78
C PHE A 113 -4.25 20.53 19.78
N THR A 114 -4.42 19.90 20.95
CA THR A 114 -5.34 20.37 22.01
C THR A 114 -4.64 21.18 23.11
N ALA A 115 -3.31 21.31 23.06
CA ALA A 115 -2.52 22.06 24.01
C ALA A 115 -2.44 23.58 23.72
N GLU A 116 -3.26 24.12 22.80
CA GLU A 116 -3.47 25.56 22.58
C GLU A 116 -4.50 26.16 23.55
#